data_AF-A0A6N2CP93-F1
#
_entry.id   AF-A0A6N2CP93-F1
#
_cell.length_a   1.000
_cell.length_b   1.000
_cell.length_c   1.000
_cell.angle_alpha   90.00
_cell.angle_beta   90.00
_cell.angle_gamma   90.00
#
_symmetry.space_group_name_H-M   'P 1'
#
loop_
_entity.id
_entity.type
_entity.pdbx_description
1 polymer ?
#
loop_
_entity_poly.entity_id
_entity_poly.type
_entity_poly.pdbx_seq_one_letter_code
_entity_poly.pdbx_strand_id
1 'polypeptide(L)'
;MMKLDRLSCKKATFLAVKKQESGISTIEQIQLWYHYKLCYVCQVWENQSELLSKLIKKSLSQMPIHMLSQQDKEEIKAKISS
;
A
#
# COMPACT_ATOMS: atom_id res chain seq x y z
N MET A 1 29.47 -8.41 -3.92
CA MET A 1 28.60 -8.93 -4.99
C MET A 1 27.15 -8.79 -4.54
N MET A 2 26.42 -7.80 -5.06
CA MET A 2 25.01 -7.60 -4.69
C MET A 2 24.17 -8.72 -5.30
N LYS A 3 23.44 -9.46 -4.45
CA LYS A 3 22.49 -10.50 -4.86
C LYS A 3 21.25 -9.84 -5.48
N LEU A 4 21.39 -9.34 -6.71
CA LEU A 4 20.28 -8.80 -7.52
C LEU A 4 19.35 -9.93 -8.03
N ASP A 5 19.78 -11.19 -7.89
CA ASP A 5 19.22 -12.41 -8.45
C ASP A 5 18.09 -13.06 -7.64
N ARG A 6 17.73 -12.57 -6.44
CA ARG A 6 16.81 -13.30 -5.54
C ARG A 6 15.75 -12.45 -4.84
N LEU A 7 15.14 -11.50 -5.52
CA LEU A 7 13.87 -10.96 -5.03
C LEU A 7 12.76 -11.95 -5.37
N SER A 8 12.21 -12.64 -4.36
CA SER A 8 11.03 -13.48 -4.57
C SER A 8 9.81 -12.61 -4.88
N CYS A 9 8.80 -13.14 -5.59
CA CYS A 9 7.56 -12.40 -5.84
C CYS A 9 6.93 -11.88 -4.54
N LYS A 10 6.98 -12.66 -3.45
CA LYS A 10 6.52 -12.25 -2.11
C LYS A 10 7.27 -11.03 -1.58
N LYS A 11 8.60 -10.98 -1.77
CA LYS A 11 9.38 -9.82 -1.33
C LYS A 11 9.17 -8.62 -2.26
N ALA A 12 8.97 -8.86 -3.56
CA ALA A 12 8.66 -7.82 -4.54
C ALA A 12 7.34 -7.12 -4.21
N THR A 13 6.27 -7.88 -3.99
CA THR A 13 4.97 -7.31 -3.60
C THR A 13 5.05 -6.58 -2.27
N PHE A 14 5.78 -7.12 -1.29
CA PHE A 14 6.04 -6.42 -0.03
C PHE A 14 6.74 -5.07 -0.24
N LEU A 15 7.83 -5.02 -1.02
CA LEU A 15 8.55 -3.78 -1.29
C LEU A 15 7.70 -2.76 -2.05
N ALA A 16 6.82 -3.23 -2.92
CA ALA A 16 5.92 -2.36 -3.66
C ALA A 16 4.88 -1.70 -2.76
N VAL A 17 4.24 -2.46 -1.85
CA VAL A 17 3.35 -1.88 -0.82
C VAL A 17 4.13 -0.93 0.09
N LYS A 18 5.31 -1.34 0.55
CA LYS A 18 6.18 -0.49 1.39
C LYS A 18 6.50 0.84 0.69
N LYS A 19 6.78 0.81 -0.63
CA LYS A 19 7.02 2.01 -1.44
C LYS A 19 5.82 2.96 -1.42
N GLN A 20 4.60 2.43 -1.44
CA GLN A 20 3.36 3.24 -1.44
C GLN A 20 3.04 3.85 -0.07
N GLU A 21 3.39 3.17 1.04
CA GLU A 21 3.03 3.59 2.40
C GLU A 21 4.11 4.41 3.13
N SER A 22 5.39 4.02 3.00
CA SER A 22 6.49 4.59 3.80
C SER A 22 7.79 4.82 3.00
N GLY A 23 7.79 4.53 1.70
CA GLY A 23 8.96 4.61 0.85
C GLY A 23 9.92 3.43 1.02
N ILE A 24 10.87 3.30 0.09
CA ILE A 24 11.89 2.24 0.09
C ILE A 24 13.26 2.84 -0.25
N SER A 25 14.32 2.21 0.26
CA SER A 25 15.70 2.62 0.00
C SER A 25 16.08 2.50 -1.48
N THR A 26 17.13 3.22 -1.90
CA THR A 26 17.62 3.20 -3.29
C THR A 26 17.98 1.79 -3.76
N ILE A 27 18.54 0.96 -2.87
CA ILE A 27 18.87 -0.44 -3.19
C ILE A 27 17.59 -1.25 -3.42
N GLU A 28 16.59 -1.09 -2.56
CA GLU A 28 15.28 -1.74 -2.71
C GLU A 28 14.58 -1.28 -4.01
N GLN A 29 14.72 -0.02 -4.41
CA GLN A 29 14.18 0.49 -5.68
C GLN A 29 14.82 -0.20 -6.88
N ILE A 30 16.14 -0.32 -6.89
CA ILE A 30 16.87 -0.99 -7.98
C ILE A 30 16.50 -2.48 -8.04
N GLN A 31 16.42 -3.16 -6.90
CA GLN A 31 16.00 -4.56 -6.82
C GLN A 31 14.58 -4.76 -7.36
N LEU A 32 13.65 -3.90 -6.97
CA LEU A 32 12.25 -3.97 -7.40
C LEU A 32 12.12 -3.67 -8.91
N TRP A 33 12.83 -2.65 -9.40
CA TRP A 33 12.91 -2.32 -10.81
C TRP A 33 13.42 -3.50 -11.65
N TYR A 34 14.50 -4.15 -11.19
CA TYR A 34 15.05 -5.33 -11.86
C TYR A 34 14.06 -6.50 -11.85
N HIS A 35 13.39 -6.76 -10.73
CA HIS A 35 12.40 -7.84 -10.63
C HIS A 35 11.23 -7.64 -11.60
N TYR A 36 10.71 -6.41 -11.76
CA TYR A 36 9.64 -6.13 -12.72
C TYR A 36 10.05 -6.35 -14.18
N LYS A 37 11.34 -6.23 -14.52
CA LYS A 37 11.84 -6.55 -15.86
C LYS A 37 11.86 -8.05 -16.16
N LEU A 38 11.95 -8.88 -15.11
CA LEU A 38 12.00 -10.35 -15.24
C LEU A 38 10.65 -11.02 -14.98
N CYS A 39 9.81 -10.43 -14.14
CA CYS A 39 8.54 -11.01 -13.70
C CYS A 39 7.37 -10.13 -14.15
N TYR A 40 6.80 -10.49 -15.30
CA TYR A 40 5.63 -9.81 -15.86
C TYR A 40 4.43 -9.81 -14.90
N VAL A 41 4.22 -10.90 -14.16
CA VAL A 41 3.12 -11.00 -13.18
C VAL A 41 3.23 -9.92 -12.10
N CYS A 42 4.43 -9.72 -11.54
CA CYS A 42 4.64 -8.69 -10.53
C CYS A 42 4.53 -7.27 -11.12
N GLN A 43 4.93 -7.07 -12.38
CA GLN A 43 4.75 -5.80 -13.08
C GLN A 43 3.25 -5.47 -13.26
N VAL A 44 2.45 -6.42 -13.73
CA VAL A 44 1.00 -6.25 -13.91
C VAL A 44 0.31 -6.02 -12.57
N TRP A 45 0.65 -6.83 -11.56
CA TRP A 45 0.10 -6.70 -10.22
C TRP A 45 0.37 -5.30 -9.65
N GLU A 46 1.58 -4.75 -9.78
CA GLU A 46 1.88 -3.41 -9.28
C GLU A 46 1.04 -2.33 -9.96
N ASN A 47 0.89 -2.40 -11.29
CA ASN A 47 0.06 -1.45 -12.04
C ASN A 47 -1.41 -1.52 -11.58
N GLN A 48 -1.93 -2.72 -11.33
CA GLN A 48 -3.29 -2.93 -10.82
C GLN A 48 -3.45 -2.40 -9.39
N SER A 49 -2.49 -2.68 -8.52
CA SER A 49 -2.49 -2.21 -7.13
C SER A 49 -2.41 -0.69 -7.06
N GLU A 50 -1.55 -0.05 -7.86
CA GLU A 50 -1.46 1.41 -7.91
C GLU A 50 -2.76 2.04 -8.43
N LEU A 51 -3.36 1.46 -9.47
CA LEU A 51 -4.65 1.91 -9.99
C LEU A 51 -5.75 1.81 -8.93
N LEU A 52 -5.86 0.66 -8.25
CA LEU A 52 -6.84 0.45 -7.19
C LEU A 52 -6.66 1.46 -6.06
N SER A 53 -5.43 1.67 -5.59
CA SER A 53 -5.10 2.65 -4.55
C SER A 53 -5.52 4.07 -4.96
N LYS A 54 -5.29 4.46 -6.22
CA LYS A 54 -5.72 5.77 -6.75
C LYS A 54 -7.24 5.89 -6.79
N LEU A 55 -7.95 4.85 -7.23
CA LEU A 55 -9.41 4.84 -7.28
C LEU A 55 -10.05 4.93 -5.89
N ILE A 56 -9.52 4.19 -4.92
CA ILE A 56 -9.98 4.23 -3.53
C ILE A 56 -9.72 5.62 -2.92
N LYS A 57 -8.50 6.17 -3.07
CA LYS A 57 -8.18 7.51 -2.58
C LYS A 57 -9.10 8.57 -3.20
N LYS A 58 -9.39 8.48 -4.49
CA LYS A 58 -10.32 9.37 -5.19
C LYS A 58 -11.74 9.23 -4.64
N SER A 59 -12.25 8.01 -4.48
CA SER A 59 -13.57 7.75 -3.92
C SER A 59 -13.71 8.31 -2.49
N LEU A 60 -12.74 8.05 -1.63
CA LEU A 60 -12.71 8.56 -0.26
C LEU A 60 -12.62 10.10 -0.21
N SER A 61 -11.87 10.73 -1.14
CA SER A 61 -11.79 12.20 -1.20
C SER A 61 -13.09 12.87 -1.65
N GLN A 62 -13.98 12.12 -2.31
CA GLN A 62 -15.29 12.60 -2.77
C GLN A 62 -16.39 12.33 -1.74
N MET A 63 -16.16 11.43 -0.78
CA MET A 63 -17.08 11.26 0.33
C MET A 63 -16.98 12.49 1.24
N PRO A 64 -18.12 13.04 1.70
CA PRO A 64 -18.09 14.00 2.79
C PRO A 64 -17.34 13.35 3.96
N ILE A 65 -16.45 14.12 4.61
CA ILE A 65 -15.78 13.66 5.83
C ILE A 65 -16.87 13.29 6.82
N HIS A 66 -17.15 12.00 6.97
CA HIS A 66 -18.13 11.52 7.91
C HIS A 66 -17.47 11.63 9.29
N MET A 67 -17.59 12.80 9.91
CA MET A 67 -17.23 12.94 11.30
C MET A 67 -18.21 12.10 12.11
N LEU A 68 -17.70 11.36 13.09
CA LEU A 68 -18.54 10.75 14.11
C LEU A 68 -19.42 11.85 14.71
N SER A 69 -20.73 11.59 14.77
CA SER A 69 -21.63 12.50 15.46
C SER A 69 -21.24 12.56 16.94
N GLN A 70 -21.67 13.62 17.63
CA GLN A 70 -21.41 13.74 19.06
C GLN A 70 -22.01 12.54 19.83
N GLN A 71 -23.17 12.05 19.38
CA GLN A 71 -23.84 10.87 19.91
C GLN A 71 -23.00 9.59 19.72
N ASP A 72 -22.44 9.37 18.52
CA ASP A 72 -21.59 8.19 18.26
C ASP A 72 -20.35 8.19 19.16
N LYS A 73 -19.76 9.37 19.39
CA LYS A 73 -18.58 9.51 20.27
C LYS A 73 -18.91 9.19 21.72
N GLU A 74 -20.07 9.63 22.21
CA GLU A 74 -20.51 9.39 23.58
C GLU A 74 -20.85 7.92 23.81
N GLU A 75 -21.50 7.26 22.84
CA GLU A 75 -21.78 5.82 22.90
C GLU A 75 -20.50 4.99 22.93
N ILE A 76 -19.51 5.32 22.09
CA ILE A 76 -18.20 4.62 22.07
C ILE A 76 -17.49 4.79 23.42
N LYS A 77 -17.47 6.01 24.00
CA LYS A 77 -16.84 6.25 25.30
C LYS A 77 -17.49 5.44 26.42
N ALA A 78 -18.81 5.34 26.41
CA ALA A 78 -19.56 4.57 27.41
C ALA A 78 -19.19 3.07 27.36
N LYS A 79 -19.02 2.49 26.16
CA LYS A 79 -18.67 1.08 25.98
C LYS A 79 -17.20 0.73 26.28
N ILE A 80 -16.28 1.70 26.18
CA ILE A 80 -14.85 1.49 26.50
C ILE A 80 -14.60 1.62 28.01
N SER A 81 -15.46 2.35 28.72
CA SER A 81 -15.31 2.62 30.16
C SER A 81 -15.94 1.54 31.07
N SER A 82 -16.54 0.49 30.48
CA SER A 82 -17.10 -0.68 31.17
C SER A 82 -16.18 -1.88 31.07
#